data_AF-A0A9X5XCS6-F1
#
_entry.id   AF-A0A9X5XCS6-F1
#
_cell.length_a   1.000
_cell.length_b   1.000
_cell.length_c   1.000
_cell.angle_alpha   90.00
_cell.angle_beta   90.00
_cell.angle_gamma   90.00
#
_symmetry.space_group_name_H-M   'P 1'
#
loop_
_entity.id
_entity.type
_entity.pdbx_description
1 polymer ?
#
loop_
_entity_poly.entity_id
_entity_poly.type
_entity_poly.pdbx_seq_one_letter_code
_entity_poly.pdbx_strand_id
1 'polypeptide(L)'
;MATFLHRLGRFAFRRRRLVLMLWIAVLAAVGIGAASVSAGTSDSFTIPGTQSQKALDLLGKEFPQASAAGATARVVFEAPDGRKLTSGGDKAEVVSLVADLRKASQVADVSDPFTGGTVS
;
A
#
# COMPACT_ATOMS: atom_id res chain seq x y z
N MET A 1 48.87 -4.95 -3.79
CA MET A 1 47.50 -4.67 -4.28
C MET A 1 47.38 -4.63 -5.81
N ALA A 2 48.15 -3.77 -6.51
CA ALA A 2 48.02 -3.58 -7.97
C ALA A 2 48.19 -4.87 -8.81
N THR A 3 49.12 -5.74 -8.45
CA THR A 3 49.36 -7.02 -9.12
C THR A 3 48.18 -8.00 -8.99
N PHE A 4 47.44 -7.92 -7.90
CA PHE A 4 46.29 -8.78 -7.63
C PHE A 4 45.09 -8.36 -8.48
N LEU A 5 44.78 -7.06 -8.51
CA LEU A 5 43.74 -6.51 -9.40
C LEU A 5 44.08 -6.72 -10.88
N HIS A 6 45.36 -6.59 -11.25
CA HIS A 6 45.78 -6.86 -12.62
C HIS A 6 45.54 -8.33 -13.01
N ARG A 7 45.88 -9.29 -12.13
CA ARG A 7 45.60 -10.72 -12.40
C ARG A 7 44.10 -10.99 -12.47
N LEU A 8 43.31 -10.37 -11.61
CA LEU A 8 41.85 -10.53 -11.59
C LEU A 8 41.19 -9.96 -12.86
N GLY A 9 41.58 -8.76 -13.28
CA GLY A 9 41.11 -8.15 -14.53
C GLY A 9 41.54 -8.93 -15.77
N ARG A 10 42.80 -9.41 -15.81
CA ARG A 10 43.31 -10.27 -16.89
C ARG A 10 42.54 -11.58 -16.98
N PHE A 11 42.22 -12.20 -15.84
CA PHE A 11 41.43 -13.42 -15.76
C PHE A 11 39.98 -13.18 -16.20
N ALA A 12 39.37 -12.09 -15.74
CA ALA A 12 38.02 -11.71 -16.14
C ALA A 12 37.91 -11.47 -17.65
N PHE A 13 38.91 -10.82 -18.26
CA PHE A 13 38.94 -10.60 -19.71
C PHE A 13 39.16 -11.89 -20.50
N ARG A 14 40.09 -12.74 -20.04
CA ARG A 14 40.41 -14.02 -20.70
C ARG A 14 39.27 -15.02 -20.63
N ARG A 15 38.45 -14.98 -19.57
CA ARG A 15 37.26 -15.82 -19.38
C ARG A 15 35.96 -14.99 -19.39
N ARG A 16 35.88 -13.98 -20.25
CA ARG A 16 34.74 -13.03 -20.32
C ARG A 16 33.36 -13.69 -20.34
N ARG A 17 33.22 -14.83 -21.04
CA ARG A 17 31.94 -15.58 -21.12
C ARG A 17 31.55 -16.20 -19.78
N LEU A 18 32.51 -16.74 -19.02
CA LEU A 18 32.25 -17.32 -17.70
C LEU A 18 31.93 -16.24 -16.67
N VAL A 19 32.64 -15.11 -16.72
CA VAL A 19 32.36 -13.97 -15.84
C VAL A 19 30.99 -13.38 -16.12
N LEU A 20 30.60 -13.27 -17.40
CA LEU A 20 29.26 -12.83 -17.77
C LEU A 20 28.19 -13.80 -17.27
N MET A 21 28.35 -15.10 -17.50
CA MET A 21 27.41 -16.12 -17.01
C MET A 21 27.29 -16.10 -15.48
N LEU A 22 28.40 -15.95 -14.77
CA LEU A 22 28.42 -15.81 -13.31
C LEU A 22 27.59 -14.60 -12.87
N TRP A 23 27.80 -13.44 -13.49
CA TRP A 23 27.03 -12.23 -13.17
C TRP A 23 25.55 -12.37 -13.49
N ILE A 24 25.20 -12.99 -14.63
CA ILE A 24 23.82 -13.29 -14.96
C ILE A 24 23.20 -14.19 -13.89
N ALA A 25 23.90 -15.25 -13.45
CA ALA A 25 23.42 -16.13 -12.41
C ALA A 25 23.25 -15.42 -11.06
N VAL A 26 24.19 -14.55 -10.68
CA VAL A 26 24.10 -13.73 -9.46
C VAL A 26 22.90 -12.78 -9.53
N LEU A 27 22.72 -12.06 -10.64
CA LEU A 27 21.60 -11.15 -10.82
C LEU A 27 20.26 -11.89 -10.84
N ALA A 28 20.20 -13.07 -11.47
CA ALA A 28 19.00 -13.91 -11.48
C ALA A 28 18.68 -14.39 -10.05
N ALA A 29 19.68 -14.86 -9.30
CA ALA A 29 19.49 -15.29 -7.92
C ALA A 29 19.00 -14.14 -7.02
N VAL A 30 19.59 -12.95 -7.16
CA VAL A 30 19.16 -11.75 -6.43
C VAL A 30 17.76 -11.32 -6.85
N GLY A 31 17.45 -11.31 -8.15
CA GLY A 31 16.14 -10.91 -8.66
C GLY A 31 15.03 -11.87 -8.21
N ILE A 32 15.27 -13.18 -8.29
CA ILE A 32 14.34 -14.21 -7.80
C ILE A 32 14.19 -14.08 -6.28
N GLY A 33 15.29 -13.89 -5.55
CA GLY A 33 15.27 -13.67 -4.10
C GLY A 33 14.44 -12.45 -3.73
N ALA A 34 14.70 -11.30 -4.35
CA ALA A 34 13.97 -10.06 -4.10
C ALA A 34 12.47 -10.20 -4.43
N ALA A 35 12.12 -10.85 -5.55
CA ALA A 35 10.72 -11.12 -5.89
C ALA A 35 10.04 -12.06 -4.89
N SER A 36 10.76 -13.04 -4.34
CA SER A 36 10.22 -13.98 -3.34
C SER A 36 10.07 -13.35 -1.95
N VAL A 37 10.83 -12.30 -1.65
CA VAL A 37 10.82 -11.60 -0.36
C VAL A 37 9.90 -10.37 -0.41
N SER A 38 8.97 -10.28 -1.36
CA SER A 38 7.92 -9.25 -1.35
C SER A 38 6.89 -9.51 -0.24
N ALA A 39 7.31 -9.55 1.02
CA ALA A 39 6.45 -9.12 2.09
C ALA A 39 6.15 -7.65 1.79
N GLY A 40 4.93 -7.36 1.32
CA GLY A 40 4.53 -6.01 0.93
C GLY A 40 4.98 -5.00 1.98
N THR A 41 5.46 -3.84 1.55
CA THR A 41 5.87 -2.76 2.44
C THR A 41 4.73 -2.50 3.43
N SER A 42 4.92 -2.94 4.67
CA SER A 42 3.90 -2.85 5.70
C SER A 42 4.04 -1.50 6.37
N ASP A 43 3.00 -0.67 6.30
CA ASP A 43 2.94 0.61 7.04
C ASP A 43 2.84 0.40 8.56
N SER A 44 2.89 -0.84 9.05
CA SER A 44 2.93 -1.18 10.46
C SER A 44 4.30 -0.88 11.07
N PHE A 45 4.45 0.29 11.67
CA PHE A 45 5.55 0.60 12.57
C PHE A 45 5.27 0.02 13.96
N THR A 46 5.92 -1.10 14.30
CA THR A 46 5.88 -1.68 15.65
C THR A 46 7.15 -1.35 16.41
N ILE A 47 7.01 -0.90 17.67
CA ILE A 47 8.13 -0.71 18.61
C ILE A 47 7.98 -1.73 19.74
N PRO A 48 8.66 -2.90 19.66
CA PRO A 48 8.54 -3.95 20.64
C PRO A 48 8.92 -3.46 22.05
N GLY A 49 8.18 -3.90 23.07
CA GLY A 49 8.49 -3.61 24.47
C GLY A 49 7.89 -2.31 25.02
N THR A 50 7.18 -1.52 24.22
CA THR A 50 6.48 -0.32 24.71
C THR A 50 5.07 -0.65 25.24
N GLN A 51 4.61 0.09 26.26
CA GLN A 51 3.23 -0.03 26.75
C GLN A 51 2.21 0.36 25.68
N SER A 52 2.53 1.35 24.85
CA SER A 52 1.70 1.77 23.71
C SER A 52 1.52 0.62 22.71
N GLN A 53 2.59 -0.13 22.38
CA GLN A 53 2.45 -1.30 21.51
C GLN A 53 1.56 -2.36 22.14
N LYS A 54 1.72 -2.66 23.43
CA LYS A 54 0.88 -3.63 24.14
C LYS A 54 -0.60 -3.22 24.15
N ALA A 55 -0.89 -1.93 24.27
CA ALA A 55 -2.24 -1.39 24.17
C ALA A 55 -2.82 -1.53 22.76
N LEU A 56 -2.03 -1.27 21.71
CA LEU A 56 -2.42 -1.50 20.32
C LEU A 56 -2.66 -2.99 20.02
N ASP A 57 -1.82 -3.88 20.57
CA ASP A 57 -1.98 -5.32 20.43
C ASP A 57 -3.26 -5.83 21.12
N LEU A 58 -3.62 -5.27 22.27
CA LEU A 58 -4.87 -5.55 22.98
C LEU A 58 -6.08 -5.02 22.22
N LEU A 59 -5.99 -3.80 21.67
CA LEU A 59 -7.03 -3.22 20.82
C LEU A 59 -7.29 -4.08 19.58
N GLY A 60 -6.24 -4.61 18.95
CA GLY A 60 -6.32 -5.56 17.84
C GLY A 60 -6.98 -6.89 18.20
N LYS A 61 -6.76 -7.39 19.42
CA LYS A 61 -7.34 -8.65 19.89
C LYS A 61 -8.80 -8.54 20.31
N GLU A 62 -9.14 -7.52 21.08
CA GLU A 62 -10.49 -7.36 21.67
C GLU A 62 -11.46 -6.66 20.72
N PHE A 63 -10.95 -5.77 19.87
CA PHE A 63 -11.73 -5.05 18.88
C PHE A 63 -11.18 -5.27 17.47
N PRO A 64 -11.21 -6.51 16.96
CA PRO A 64 -10.73 -6.83 15.61
C PRO A 64 -11.51 -6.07 14.53
N GLN A 65 -12.76 -5.67 14.82
CA GLN A 65 -13.59 -4.84 13.92
C GLN A 65 -13.15 -3.37 13.88
N ALA A 66 -12.64 -2.83 15.00
CA ALA A 66 -12.10 -1.48 15.08
C ALA A 66 -10.67 -1.41 14.51
N SER A 67 -9.95 -2.52 14.58
CA SER A 67 -8.74 -2.78 13.79
C SER A 67 -9.09 -3.17 12.37
N ALA A 68 -10.00 -2.41 11.76
CA ALA A 68 -10.19 -2.45 10.33
C ALA A 68 -8.85 -2.05 9.68
N ALA A 69 -8.01 -3.05 9.45
CA ALA A 69 -7.00 -3.07 8.40
C ALA A 69 -7.63 -2.94 7.00
N GLY A 70 -8.94 -2.64 6.92
CA GLY A 70 -9.61 -2.17 5.72
C GLY A 70 -9.15 -0.76 5.41
N ALA A 71 -8.62 -0.58 4.20
CA ALA A 71 -8.25 0.72 3.69
C ALA A 71 -9.44 1.69 3.80
N THR A 72 -9.21 2.85 4.42
CA THR A 72 -10.20 3.94 4.39
C THR A 72 -10.06 4.67 3.07
N ALA A 73 -11.10 4.66 2.23
CA ALA A 73 -11.15 5.46 1.02
C ALA A 73 -12.00 6.71 1.26
N ARG A 74 -11.45 7.90 0.97
CA ARG A 74 -12.19 9.17 1.06
C ARG A 74 -12.59 9.64 -0.34
N VAL A 75 -13.90 9.69 -0.58
CA VAL A 75 -14.49 10.25 -1.81
C VAL A 75 -14.97 11.67 -1.50
N VAL A 76 -14.57 12.64 -2.33
CA VAL A 76 -14.94 14.05 -2.19
C VAL A 76 -15.81 14.45 -3.36
N PHE A 77 -16.94 15.09 -3.07
CA PHE A 77 -17.87 15.61 -4.06
C PHE A 77 -17.79 17.13 -4.07
N GLU A 78 -17.83 17.72 -5.26
CA GLU A 78 -17.83 19.16 -5.46
C GLU A 78 -19.00 19.54 -6.36
N ALA A 79 -19.82 20.50 -5.94
CA ALA A 79 -20.87 21.04 -6.79
C ALA A 79 -20.26 22.06 -7.77
N PRO A 80 -20.71 22.10 -9.03
CA PRO A 80 -20.25 23.11 -9.98
C PRO A 80 -20.57 24.53 -9.54
N ASP A 81 -19.77 25.49 -10.02
CA ASP A 81 -19.83 26.90 -9.62
C ASP A 81 -21.25 27.45 -9.55
N GLY A 82 -21.58 28.08 -8.40
CA GLY A 82 -22.88 28.69 -8.14
C GLY A 82 -23.99 27.71 -7.76
N ARG A 83 -23.72 26.40 -7.67
CA ARG A 83 -24.68 25.39 -7.21
C ARG A 83 -24.31 24.83 -5.85
N LYS A 84 -25.32 24.35 -5.12
CA LYS A 84 -25.15 23.64 -3.85
C LYS A 84 -25.28 22.14 -4.09
N LEU A 85 -24.43 21.35 -3.44
CA LEU A 85 -24.57 19.87 -3.38
C LEU A 85 -25.92 19.43 -2.79
N THR A 86 -26.61 20.31 -2.07
CA THR A 86 -27.94 20.07 -1.50
C THR A 86 -29.08 20.31 -2.49
N SER A 87 -28.81 20.84 -3.69
CA SER A 87 -29.79 20.95 -4.77
C SER A 87 -30.28 19.55 -5.17
N GLY A 88 -31.58 19.38 -5.40
CA GLY A 88 -32.21 18.05 -5.52
C GLY A 88 -31.60 17.12 -6.57
N GLY A 89 -31.17 17.65 -7.72
CA GLY A 89 -30.51 16.87 -8.77
C GLY A 89 -29.13 16.33 -8.35
N ASP A 90 -28.27 17.22 -7.89
CA ASP A 90 -26.89 16.88 -7.46
C ASP A 90 -26.92 15.99 -6.20
N LYS A 91 -27.88 16.21 -5.30
CA LYS A 91 -28.10 15.35 -4.12
C LYS A 91 -28.50 13.92 -4.50
N ALA A 92 -29.43 13.77 -5.46
CA ALA A 92 -29.90 12.45 -5.88
C ALA A 92 -28.77 11.63 -6.51
N GLU A 93 -27.90 12.28 -7.28
CA GLU A 93 -26.72 11.65 -7.89
C GLU A 93 -25.74 11.14 -6.82
N VAL A 94 -25.38 11.97 -5.84
CA VAL A 94 -24.49 11.56 -4.72
C VAL A 94 -25.11 10.42 -3.91
N VAL A 95 -26.41 10.47 -3.61
CA VAL A 95 -27.12 9.40 -2.88
C VAL A 95 -27.09 8.09 -3.67
N SER A 96 -27.27 8.14 -5.00
CA SER A 96 -27.21 6.95 -5.86
C SER A 96 -25.81 6.31 -5.85
N LEU A 97 -24.76 7.13 -5.95
CA LEU A 97 -23.38 6.63 -5.92
C LEU A 97 -23.03 6.02 -4.57
N VAL A 98 -23.44 6.65 -3.46
CA VAL A 98 -23.26 6.10 -2.11
C VAL A 98 -24.00 4.76 -1.97
N ALA A 99 -25.20 4.63 -2.53
CA ALA A 99 -25.95 3.38 -2.51
C ALA A 99 -25.28 2.27 -3.32
N ASP A 100 -24.62 2.59 -4.44
CA ASP A 100 -23.89 1.62 -5.25
C ASP A 100 -22.57 1.20 -4.59
N LEU A 101 -21.87 2.12 -3.93
CA LEU A 101 -20.67 1.80 -3.13
C LEU A 101 -20.99 0.84 -1.97
N ARG A 102 -22.16 0.99 -1.32
CA ARG A 102 -22.60 0.07 -0.27
C ARG A 102 -22.86 -1.35 -0.75
N LYS A 103 -23.11 -1.56 -2.05
CA LYS A 103 -23.36 -2.90 -2.62
C LYS A 103 -22.06 -3.62 -2.98
N ALA A 104 -20.92 -2.93 -3.00
CA ALA A 104 -19.65 -3.55 -3.34
C ALA A 104 -19.23 -4.55 -2.25
N SER A 105 -18.92 -5.78 -2.65
CA SER A 105 -18.61 -6.89 -1.73
C SER A 105 -17.34 -6.68 -0.88
N GLN A 106 -16.52 -5.69 -1.24
CA GLN A 106 -15.27 -5.34 -0.54
C GLN A 106 -15.47 -4.18 0.45
N VAL A 107 -16.65 -3.56 0.49
CA VAL A 107 -16.94 -2.38 1.31
C VAL A 107 -17.71 -2.82 2.56
N ALA A 108 -17.10 -2.63 3.72
CA ALA A 108 -17.72 -2.99 4.99
C ALA A 108 -18.76 -1.96 5.46
N ASP A 109 -18.47 -0.67 5.26
CA ASP A 109 -19.38 0.41 5.60
C ASP A 109 -19.13 1.65 4.71
N VAL A 110 -20.17 2.48 4.55
CA VAL A 110 -20.10 3.76 3.85
C VAL A 110 -20.83 4.80 4.67
N SER A 111 -20.21 5.95 4.92
CA SER A 111 -20.87 7.08 5.59
C SER A 111 -21.71 7.89 4.59
N ASP A 112 -22.92 8.28 5.00
CA ASP A 112 -23.75 9.21 4.22
C ASP A 112 -23.31 10.66 4.45
N PRO A 113 -22.87 11.40 3.41
CA PRO A 113 -22.37 12.75 3.57
C PRO A 113 -23.43 13.77 4.04
N PHE A 114 -24.72 13.55 3.71
CA PHE A 114 -25.81 14.47 4.05
C PHE A 114 -26.34 14.28 5.47
N THR A 115 -26.24 13.06 5.99
CA THR A 115 -26.64 12.75 7.37
C THR A 115 -25.47 12.93 8.35
N GLY A 116 -24.23 12.75 7.88
CA GLY A 116 -23.01 12.87 8.68
C GLY A 116 -22.50 14.30 8.91
N GLY A 117 -23.20 15.33 8.45
CA GLY A 117 -22.79 16.73 8.64
C GLY A 117 -21.51 17.12 7.89
N THR A 118 -21.16 16.38 6.84
CA THR A 118 -19.90 16.60 6.08
C THR A 118 -20.05 17.51 4.87
N VAL A 119 -21.25 18.05 4.64
CA VAL A 119 -21.54 19.02 3.56
C VAL A 119 -21.33 20.43 4.09
N SER A 120 -20.39 21.16 3.47
CA SER A 120 -20.11 22.58 3.71
C SER A 120 -20.77 23.48 2.67
#